data_AF-A0A498QZ92-F1
#
_entry.id   AF-A0A498QZ92-F1
#
_cell.length_a   1.000
_cell.length_b   1.000
_cell.length_c   1.000
_cell.angle_alpha   90.00
_cell.angle_beta   90.00
_cell.angle_gamma   90.00
#
_symmetry.space_group_name_H-M   'P 1'
#
loop_
_entity.id
_entity.type
_entity.pdbx_description
1 polymer ?
#
loop_
_entity_poly.entity_id
_entity_poly.type
_entity_poly.pdbx_seq_one_letter_code
_entity_poly.pdbx_strand_id
1 'polypeptide(L)'
;MFRVKGAHGRQLLAGWLSWASYSRIPEFVALARSIRRYRDLIHNTLDHGLSNAKSEATNTHLRALTKRAYGFHSPDALIGMAMLTRGGLCPQLPGRAA
;
A
#
# COMPACT_ATOMS: atom_id res chain seq x y z
N MET A 1 1.21 12.45 1.10
CA MET A 1 -0.21 12.80 0.86
C MET A 1 -0.29 13.82 -0.27
N PHE A 2 -1.32 13.83 -1.10
CA PHE A 2 -1.46 14.86 -2.15
C PHE A 2 -1.66 16.24 -1.52
N ARG A 3 -0.89 17.23 -1.99
CA ARG A 3 -0.97 18.62 -1.54
C ARG A 3 -2.24 19.31 -2.05
N VAL A 4 -2.69 18.94 -3.25
CA VAL A 4 -3.88 19.48 -3.92
C VAL A 4 -4.88 18.35 -4.13
N LYS A 5 -6.14 18.56 -3.75
CA LYS A 5 -7.21 17.55 -3.71
C LYS A 5 -8.39 17.92 -4.63
N GLY A 6 -9.36 17.02 -4.73
CA GLY A 6 -10.60 17.23 -5.49
C GLY A 6 -10.39 17.53 -6.97
N ALA A 7 -11.29 18.32 -7.55
CA ALA A 7 -11.32 18.62 -8.99
C ALA A 7 -10.01 19.23 -9.51
N HIS A 8 -9.38 20.12 -8.73
CA HIS A 8 -8.12 20.75 -9.14
C HIS A 8 -6.97 19.72 -9.19
N GLY A 9 -6.90 18.81 -8.22
CA GLY A 9 -5.94 17.70 -8.23
C GLY A 9 -6.12 16.77 -9.44
N ARG A 10 -7.38 16.47 -9.80
CA ARG A 10 -7.72 15.66 -10.98
C ARG A 10 -7.29 16.34 -12.29
N GLN A 11 -7.48 17.65 -12.41
CA GLN A 11 -7.04 18.42 -13.59
C GLN A 11 -5.51 18.43 -13.73
N LEU A 12 -4.79 18.66 -12.63
CA LEU A 12 -3.33 18.61 -12.64
C LEU A 12 -2.81 17.23 -13.04
N LEU A 13 -3.41 16.16 -12.50
CA LEU A 13 -3.08 14.79 -12.86
C LEU A 13 -3.34 14.51 -14.35
N ALA A 14 -4.47 14.98 -14.89
CA ALA A 14 -4.80 14.82 -16.30
C ALA A 14 -3.79 15.54 -17.21
N GLY A 15 -3.41 16.78 -16.87
CA GLY A 15 -2.39 17.54 -17.60
C GLY A 15 -1.02 16.85 -17.57
N TRP A 16 -0.59 16.39 -16.40
CA TRP A 16 0.66 15.65 -16.26
C TRP A 16 0.64 14.31 -17.03
N LEU A 17 -0.46 13.57 -16.99
CA LEU A 17 -0.61 12.32 -17.74
C LEU A 17 -0.52 12.53 -19.25
N SER A 18 -1.11 13.62 -19.76
CA SER A 18 -0.97 14.00 -21.16
C SER A 18 0.51 14.22 -21.48
N TRP A 19 1.17 15.14 -20.79
CA TRP A 19 2.58 15.45 -21.00
C TRP A 19 3.49 14.20 -20.91
N ALA A 20 3.34 13.39 -19.87
CA ALA A 20 4.17 12.21 -19.63
C ALA A 20 4.02 11.16 -20.75
N SER A 21 2.85 11.07 -21.37
CA SER A 21 2.58 10.10 -22.43
C SER A 21 3.14 10.51 -23.79
N TYR A 22 3.26 11.82 -24.02
CA TYR A 22 3.90 12.39 -25.19
C TYR A 22 5.39 12.70 -24.96
N SER A 23 5.90 12.43 -23.76
CA SER A 23 7.32 12.60 -23.46
C SER A 23 8.15 11.59 -24.26
N ARG A 24 9.36 11.99 -24.65
CA ARG A 24 10.34 11.11 -25.29
C ARG A 24 11.13 10.25 -24.31
N ILE A 25 10.69 10.18 -23.04
CA ILE A 25 11.34 9.42 -21.98
C ILE A 25 10.53 8.14 -21.73
N PRO A 26 11.02 6.95 -22.12
CA PRO A 26 10.27 5.70 -22.06
C PRO A 26 9.71 5.37 -20.68
N GLU A 27 10.46 5.69 -19.62
CA GLU A 27 10.07 5.47 -18.22
C GLU A 27 8.87 6.31 -17.82
N PHE A 28 8.78 7.56 -18.30
CA PHE A 28 7.61 8.42 -18.07
C PHE A 28 6.39 7.91 -18.81
N VAL A 29 6.56 7.42 -20.04
CA VAL A 29 5.46 6.81 -20.80
C VAL A 29 4.95 5.54 -20.09
N ALA A 30 5.86 4.70 -19.60
CA ALA A 30 5.50 3.51 -18.83
C ALA A 30 4.80 3.87 -17.51
N LEU A 31 5.30 4.85 -16.78
CA LEU A 31 4.69 5.36 -15.55
C LEU A 31 3.29 5.92 -15.82
N ALA A 32 3.10 6.68 -16.90
CA ALA A 32 1.81 7.22 -17.28
C ALA A 32 0.79 6.10 -17.60
N ARG A 33 1.22 5.00 -18.23
CA ARG A 33 0.35 3.81 -18.43
C ARG A 33 -0.07 3.19 -17.09
N SER A 34 0.89 3.00 -16.18
CA SER A 34 0.61 2.47 -14.84
C SER A 34 -0.34 3.35 -14.05
N ILE A 35 -0.13 4.67 -14.05
CA ILE A 35 -1.00 5.63 -13.37
C ILE A 35 -2.41 5.63 -14.00
N ARG A 36 -2.53 5.54 -15.32
CA ARG A 36 -3.85 5.39 -15.96
C ARG A 36 -4.57 4.12 -15.53
N ARG A 37 -3.86 2.99 -15.41
CA ARG A 37 -4.44 1.73 -14.92
C ARG A 37 -5.05 1.87 -13.52
N TYR A 38 -4.46 2.71 -12.67
CA TYR A 38 -4.93 2.95 -11.30
C TYR A 38 -5.64 4.30 -11.10
N ARG A 39 -6.09 4.95 -12.19
CA ARG A 39 -6.66 6.31 -12.16
C ARG A 39 -7.80 6.45 -11.17
N ASP A 40 -8.73 5.50 -11.14
CA ASP A 40 -9.91 5.59 -10.29
C ASP A 40 -9.56 5.51 -8.80
N LEU A 41 -8.58 4.68 -8.43
CA LEU A 41 -8.06 4.61 -7.06
C LEU A 41 -7.37 5.92 -6.63
N ILE A 42 -6.61 6.53 -7.54
CA ILE A 42 -5.94 7.82 -7.30
C ILE A 42 -6.99 8.92 -7.16
N HIS A 43 -8.01 8.93 -8.01
CA HIS A 43 -9.14 9.85 -7.92
C HIS A 43 -9.91 9.72 -6.60
N ASN A 44 -10.19 8.50 -6.16
CA ASN A 44 -10.83 8.26 -4.86
C ASN A 44 -9.98 8.81 -3.70
N THR A 45 -8.65 8.73 -3.82
CA THR A 45 -7.73 9.33 -2.85
C THR A 45 -7.78 10.85 -2.87
N LEU A 46 -7.92 11.46 -4.05
CA LEU A 46 -8.05 12.92 -4.21
C LEU A 46 -9.37 13.45 -3.64
N ASP A 47 -10.44 12.67 -3.72
CA ASP A 47 -11.77 13.08 -3.28
C ASP A 47 -12.01 12.80 -1.80
N HIS A 48 -11.63 11.61 -1.34
CA HIS A 48 -11.96 11.12 0.00
C HIS A 48 -10.78 11.18 0.98
N GLY A 49 -9.59 11.58 0.52
CA GLY A 49 -8.39 11.67 1.36
C GLY A 49 -7.88 10.32 1.89
N LEU A 50 -8.37 9.21 1.32
CA LEU A 50 -7.98 7.86 1.70
C LEU A 50 -6.49 7.65 1.42
N SER A 51 -5.69 7.36 2.45
CA SER A 51 -4.26 7.11 2.28
C SER A 51 -3.94 5.62 2.36
N ASN A 52 -2.88 5.22 1.67
CA ASN A 52 -2.34 3.86 1.75
C ASN A 52 -1.55 3.60 3.06
N ALA A 53 -1.49 4.58 3.97
CA ALA A 53 -0.63 4.53 5.16
C ALA A 53 -0.89 3.31 6.06
N LYS A 54 -2.17 2.92 6.24
CA LYS A 54 -2.54 1.73 7.03
C LYS A 54 -2.01 0.43 6.40
N SER A 55 -2.16 0.29 5.08
CA SER A 55 -1.68 -0.87 4.34
C SER A 55 -0.16 -0.91 4.30
N GLU A 56 0.50 0.23 4.10
CA GLU A 56 1.96 0.33 4.11
C GLU A 56 2.57 0.01 5.47
N ALA A 57 1.98 0.53 6.55
CA ALA A 57 2.38 0.17 7.91
C ALA A 57 2.29 -1.35 8.11
N THR A 58 1.17 -1.96 7.69
CA THR A 58 0.98 -3.41 7.78
C THR A 58 2.02 -4.18 6.95
N ASN A 59 2.31 -3.75 5.72
CA ASN A 59 3.33 -4.37 4.88
C ASN A 59 4.74 -4.27 5.49
N THR A 60 5.06 -3.16 6.15
CA THR A 60 6.32 -2.99 6.89
C THR A 60 6.42 -3.97 8.06
N HIS A 61 5.35 -4.13 8.84
CA HIS A 61 5.30 -5.12 9.91
C HIS A 61 5.44 -6.55 9.38
N LEU A 62 4.75 -6.88 8.28
CA LEU A 62 4.86 -8.21 7.66
C LEU A 62 6.29 -8.51 7.20
N ARG A 63 6.97 -7.55 6.54
CA ARG A 63 8.39 -7.71 6.18
C ARG A 63 9.29 -7.95 7.39
N ALA A 64 9.05 -7.26 8.50
CA ALA A 64 9.79 -7.48 9.73
C ALA A 64 9.54 -8.89 10.30
N LEU A 65 8.30 -9.37 10.27
CA LEU A 65 7.96 -10.75 10.67
C LEU A 65 8.61 -11.78 9.74
N THR A 66 8.59 -11.56 8.43
CA THR A 66 9.27 -12.44 7.46
C THR A 66 10.75 -12.57 7.78
N LYS A 67 11.45 -11.47 8.07
CA LYS A 67 12.87 -11.50 8.46
C LYS A 67 13.12 -12.27 9.76
N ARG A 68 12.21 -12.16 10.74
CA ARG A 68 12.29 -12.90 12.01
C ARG A 68 11.98 -14.39 11.86
N ALA A 69 11.20 -14.76 10.84
CA ALA A 69 10.85 -16.14 10.53
C ALA A 69 11.92 -16.90 9.74
N TYR A 70 13.04 -16.27 9.37
CA TYR A 70 14.16 -16.98 8.74
C TYR A 70 14.64 -18.12 9.66
N GLY A 71 14.72 -19.33 9.13
CA GLY A 71 15.04 -20.55 9.89
C GLY A 71 13.81 -21.32 10.40
N PHE A 72 12.59 -20.83 10.15
CA PHE A 72 11.38 -21.62 10.43
C PHE A 72 11.31 -22.84 9.51
N HIS A 73 10.81 -23.94 10.07
CA HIS A 73 10.66 -25.20 9.33
C HIS A 73 9.53 -25.15 8.29
N SER A 74 8.51 -24.30 8.49
CA SER A 74 7.38 -24.14 7.58
C SER A 74 6.87 -22.69 7.50
N PRO A 75 6.19 -22.31 6.40
CA PRO A 75 5.57 -20.99 6.27
C PRO A 75 4.37 -20.78 7.19
N ASP A 76 3.72 -21.85 7.67
CA ASP A 76 2.54 -21.76 8.54
C ASP A 76 2.86 -21.04 9.86
N ALA A 77 4.07 -21.23 10.39
CA ALA A 77 4.51 -20.54 11.59
C ALA A 77 4.63 -19.01 11.37
N LEU A 78 5.07 -18.57 10.18
CA LEU A 78 5.07 -17.14 9.81
C LEU A 78 3.64 -16.61 9.66
N ILE A 79 2.75 -17.36 9.01
CA ILE A 79 1.34 -16.99 8.86
C ILE A 79 0.69 -16.83 10.24
N GLY A 80 0.91 -17.78 11.15
CA GLY A 80 0.45 -17.71 12.54
C GLY A 80 0.93 -16.45 13.25
N MET A 81 2.23 -16.13 13.18
CA MET A 81 2.78 -14.89 13.75
C MET A 81 2.13 -13.63 13.17
N ALA A 82 1.92 -13.60 11.84
CA ALA A 82 1.26 -12.48 11.17
C ALA A 82 -0.18 -12.30 11.66
N MET A 83 -0.94 -13.39 11.80
CA MET A 83 -2.33 -13.36 12.27
C MET A 83 -2.44 -12.91 13.73
N LEU A 84 -1.54 -13.37 14.61
CA LEU A 84 -1.49 -12.96 16.03
C LEU A 84 -1.09 -11.49 16.20
N THR A 85 -0.21 -10.97 15.34
CA THR A 85 0.32 -9.60 15.48
C THR A 85 -0.53 -8.56 14.74
N ARG A 86 -1.09 -8.93 13.57
CA ARG A 86 -1.74 -8.01 12.62
C ARG A 86 -3.16 -8.43 12.21
N GLY A 87 -3.54 -9.68 12.43
CA GLY A 87 -4.84 -10.24 12.01
C GLY A 87 -5.98 -10.05 13.01
N GLY A 88 -5.71 -9.44 14.17
CA GLY A 88 -6.72 -9.19 15.21
C GLY A 88 -7.07 -10.44 16.05
N LEU A 89 -6.34 -11.54 15.88
CA LEU A 89 -6.46 -12.71 16.75
C LEU A 89 -5.90 -12.38 18.14
N CYS A 90 -6.75 -12.48 19.16
CA CYS A 90 -6.37 -12.32 20.57
C CYS A 90 -6.67 -13.62 21.34
N PRO A 91 -5.98 -14.74 21.05
CA PRO A 91 -6.15 -15.96 21.85
C PRO A 91 -5.66 -15.71 23.28
N GLN A 92 -6.23 -16.45 24.24
CA GLN A 92 -5.72 -16.43 25.61
C GLN A 92 -4.27 -16.91 25.62
N LEU A 93 -3.38 -16.09 26.17
CA LEU A 93 -1.96 -16.40 26.19
C LEU A 93 -1.66 -17.33 27.38
N PRO A 94 -0.96 -18.45 27.16
CA PRO A 94 -0.58 -19.35 28.25
C PRO A 94 0.30 -18.59 29.27
N GLY A 95 -0.04 -18.71 30.56
CA GLY A 95 0.68 -18.05 31.66
C GLY A 95 0.26 -16.60 31.96
N ARG A 96 -0.69 -16.03 31.20
CA ARG A 96 -1.41 -14.80 31.58
C ARG A 96 -2.84 -15.18 31.92
N ALA A 97 -3.04 -15.74 33.12
CA ALA A 97 -4.39 -15.88 33.68
C ALA A 97 -5.00 -14.48 33.89
N ALA A 98 -6.30 -14.36 33.67
CA ALA A 98 -7.07 -13.15 33.92
C ALA A 98 -6.99 -12.73 35.40
#